data_AF-A0AAX4J8D3-F1
#
_entry.id   AF-A0AAX4J8D3-F1
#
_cell.length_a   1.000
_cell.length_b   1.000
_cell.length_c   1.000
_cell.angle_alpha   90.00
_cell.angle_beta   90.00
_cell.angle_gamma   90.00
#
_symmetry.space_group_name_H-M   'P 1'
#
loop_
_entity.id
_entity.type
_entity.pdbx_description
1 polymer ?
#
loop_
_entity_poly.entity_id
_entity_poly.type
_entity_poly.pdbx_seq_one_letter_code
_entity_poly.pdbx_strand_id
1 'polypeptide(L)'
;MLITIKEPRNMHEKSKNLIILLSTLLPSSQVAKAHPEDSDFLIDIIQDVTPAYLILKKKNEVQFALRICEYREVPTKFPVSGDTQLVLNNFSTEIGTSLAHFLMDLFPCNVDSKQIVNFTVKDEFLYFRMYQYCFSKEGPIFSKVGPHLSLRVVKYTEYKENIVKEFINYNKEKCLL
;
A
#
# COMPACT_ATOMS: atom_id res chain seq x y z
N MET A 1 -0.16 15.49 9.33
CA MET A 1 0.35 14.33 8.60
C MET A 1 0.49 14.69 7.14
N LEU A 2 1.72 14.88 6.67
CA LEU A 2 2.04 15.15 5.27
C LEU A 2 2.49 13.85 4.59
N ILE A 3 1.75 13.41 3.57
CA ILE A 3 2.11 12.23 2.76
C ILE A 3 2.65 12.74 1.43
N THR A 4 3.80 12.25 0.98
CA THR A 4 4.33 12.58 -0.35
C THR A 4 4.51 11.34 -1.20
N ILE A 5 3.98 11.41 -2.43
CA ILE A 5 4.15 10.39 -3.46
C ILE A 5 5.14 10.95 -4.49
N LYS A 6 6.27 10.27 -4.67
CA LYS A 6 7.28 10.71 -5.63
C LYS A 6 6.89 10.32 -7.05
N GLU A 7 6.96 11.29 -7.95
CA GLU A 7 6.77 11.06 -9.38
C GLU A 7 7.98 10.33 -9.99
N PRO A 8 7.78 9.17 -10.65
CA PRO A 8 8.85 8.49 -11.36
C PRO A 8 9.30 9.28 -12.59
N ARG A 9 10.60 9.21 -12.91
CA ARG A 9 11.11 9.73 -14.20
C ARG A 9 10.58 8.86 -15.33
N ASN A 10 10.10 9.47 -16.41
CA ASN A 10 9.51 8.78 -17.58
C ASN A 10 8.36 7.84 -17.22
N MET A 11 7.37 8.36 -16.50
CA MET A 11 6.28 7.60 -15.89
C MET A 11 5.47 6.74 -16.88
N HIS A 12 5.40 5.43 -16.62
CA HIS A 12 4.52 4.51 -17.36
C HIS A 12 3.06 4.72 -16.97
N GLU A 13 2.11 4.41 -17.85
CA GLU A 13 0.68 4.61 -17.63
C GLU A 13 0.15 3.90 -16.37
N LYS A 14 0.56 2.65 -16.12
CA LYS A 14 0.26 1.93 -14.88
C LYS A 14 0.80 2.63 -13.62
N SER A 15 1.99 3.25 -13.68
CA SER A 15 2.53 4.02 -12.56
C SER A 15 1.70 5.28 -12.31
N LYS A 16 1.27 5.96 -13.39
CA LYS A 16 0.38 7.12 -13.32
C LYS A 16 -0.97 6.74 -12.69
N ASN A 17 -1.57 5.63 -13.12
CA ASN A 17 -2.82 5.12 -12.56
C ASN A 17 -2.69 4.76 -11.08
N LEU A 18 -1.56 4.18 -10.68
CA LEU A 18 -1.27 3.89 -9.28
C LEU A 18 -1.12 5.17 -8.44
N ILE A 19 -0.45 6.21 -8.96
CA ILE A 19 -0.36 7.51 -8.27
C ILE A 19 -1.74 8.13 -8.10
N ILE A 20 -2.54 8.18 -9.16
CA ILE A 20 -3.92 8.72 -9.09
C ILE A 20 -4.74 7.96 -8.05
N LEU A 21 -4.65 6.63 -8.04
CA LEU A 21 -5.31 5.79 -7.04
C LEU A 21 -4.86 6.15 -5.63
N LEU A 22 -3.55 6.15 -5.36
CA LEU A 22 -3.02 6.44 -4.04
C LEU A 22 -3.38 7.86 -3.60
N SER A 23 -3.33 8.84 -4.50
CA SER A 23 -3.76 10.20 -4.20
C SER A 23 -5.25 10.32 -3.90
N THR A 24 -6.07 9.46 -4.49
CA THR A 24 -7.50 9.38 -4.16
C THR A 24 -7.70 8.76 -2.77
N LEU A 25 -7.00 7.66 -2.47
CA LEU A 25 -7.11 6.94 -1.20
C LEU A 25 -6.47 7.66 -0.01
N LEU A 26 -5.49 8.51 -0.27
CA LEU A 26 -4.71 9.23 0.72
C LEU A 26 -4.95 10.74 0.53
N PRO A 27 -6.04 11.30 1.07
CA PRO A 27 -6.47 12.66 0.77
C PRO A 27 -5.48 13.74 1.23
N SER A 28 -4.63 13.45 2.22
CA SER A 28 -3.54 14.33 2.67
C SER A 28 -2.24 14.14 1.88
N SER A 29 -2.28 13.43 0.75
CA SER A 29 -1.11 13.20 -0.08
C SER A 29 -0.91 14.28 -1.14
N GLN A 30 0.35 14.55 -1.43
CA GLN A 30 0.77 15.39 -2.56
C GLN A 30 1.74 14.63 -3.45
N VAL A 31 1.67 14.90 -4.76
CA VAL A 31 2.61 14.35 -5.74
C VAL A 31 3.75 15.34 -5.94
N ALA A 32 4.99 14.88 -5.82
CA ALA A 32 6.17 15.74 -5.95
C ALA A 32 7.30 15.05 -6.72
N LYS A 33 8.19 15.83 -7.35
CA LYS A 33 9.40 15.30 -8.03
C LYS A 33 10.46 14.82 -7.05
N ALA A 34 10.46 15.38 -5.85
CA ALA A 34 11.31 15.01 -4.73
C ALA A 34 10.49 15.14 -3.44
N HIS A 35 10.83 14.32 -2.45
CA HIS A 35 10.20 14.39 -1.14
C HIS A 35 10.65 15.64 -0.38
N PRO A 36 9.73 16.49 0.10
CA PRO A 36 10.05 17.54 1.06
C PRO A 36 10.68 16.97 2.34
N GLU A 37 11.47 17.77 3.03
CA GLU A 37 12.12 17.35 4.28
C GLU A 37 11.12 17.15 5.42
N ASP A 38 9.98 17.85 5.39
CA ASP A 38 8.94 17.83 6.42
C ASP A 38 7.89 16.73 6.23
N SER A 39 7.99 15.90 5.19
CA SER A 39 7.04 14.81 4.95
C SER A 39 7.15 13.71 6.00
N ASP A 40 6.00 13.35 6.58
CA ASP A 40 5.88 12.26 7.57
C ASP A 40 5.94 10.89 6.89
N PHE A 41 5.23 10.75 5.77
CA PHE A 41 5.15 9.54 4.97
C PHE A 41 5.64 9.76 3.56
N LEU A 42 6.41 8.80 3.06
CA LEU A 42 7.09 8.85 1.78
C LEU A 42 6.71 7.59 1.00
N ILE A 43 6.20 7.79 -0.21
CA ILE A 43 5.85 6.72 -1.13
C ILE A 43 6.65 6.89 -2.42
N ASP A 44 7.49 5.92 -2.74
CA ASP A 44 8.16 5.85 -4.04
C ASP A 44 7.60 4.70 -4.88
N ILE A 45 7.34 4.98 -6.15
CA ILE A 45 7.06 3.94 -7.15
C ILE A 45 8.30 3.81 -8.02
N ILE A 46 9.00 2.69 -7.88
CA ILE A 46 10.13 2.36 -8.75
C ILE A 46 9.59 1.56 -9.92
N GLN A 47 9.82 2.06 -11.12
CA GLN A 47 9.42 1.43 -12.37
C GLN A 47 10.65 1.06 -13.20
N ASP A 48 10.48 0.02 -14.01
CA ASP A 48 11.31 -0.25 -15.18
C ASP A 48 10.45 0.04 -16.43
N VAL A 49 9.91 -1.00 -17.08
CA VAL A 49 8.83 -0.86 -18.08
C VAL A 49 7.46 -0.62 -17.43
N THR A 50 7.21 -1.25 -16.27
CA THR A 50 5.98 -1.13 -15.48
C THR A 50 6.35 -0.92 -14.01
N PRO A 51 5.42 -0.47 -13.13
CA PRO A 51 5.72 -0.32 -11.71
C PRO A 51 6.16 -1.68 -11.13
N ALA A 52 7.38 -1.71 -10.59
CA ALA A 52 8.05 -2.93 -10.14
C ALA A 52 8.20 -2.98 -8.62
N TYR A 53 8.36 -1.82 -7.97
CA TYR A 53 8.43 -1.73 -6.51
C TYR A 53 7.64 -0.54 -5.99
N LEU A 54 7.09 -0.71 -4.79
CA LEU A 54 6.50 0.32 -3.96
C LEU A 54 7.34 0.43 -2.69
N ILE A 55 7.98 1.58 -2.48
CA ILE A 55 8.72 1.87 -1.25
C ILE A 55 7.82 2.72 -0.36
N LEU A 56 7.58 2.23 0.85
CA LEU A 56 6.77 2.88 1.86
C LEU A 56 7.66 3.23 3.04
N LYS A 57 7.73 4.50 3.43
CA LYS A 57 8.58 4.95 4.53
C LYS A 57 7.84 5.93 5.44
N LYS A 58 7.98 5.71 6.74
CA LYS A 58 7.58 6.64 7.80
C LYS A 58 8.85 7.24 8.37
N LYS A 59 8.95 8.57 8.33
CA LYS A 59 10.19 9.29 8.63
C LYS A 59 10.73 8.88 10.01
N ASN A 60 12.02 8.55 10.06
CA ASN A 60 12.74 8.15 11.28
C ASN A 60 12.19 6.93 12.04
N GLU A 61 11.24 6.18 11.48
CA GLU A 61 10.65 5.02 12.15
C GLU A 61 10.90 3.73 11.36
N VAL A 62 10.38 3.66 10.13
CA VAL A 62 10.37 2.39 9.38
C VAL A 62 10.34 2.60 7.87
N GLN A 63 10.92 1.66 7.12
CA GLN A 63 10.83 1.57 5.68
C GLN A 63 10.55 0.13 5.22
N PHE A 64 9.60 -0.01 4.29
CA PHE A 64 9.29 -1.24 3.58
C PHE A 64 9.56 -1.05 2.08
N ALA A 65 10.33 -1.96 1.49
CA ALA A 65 10.39 -2.12 0.05
C ALA A 65 9.52 -3.31 -0.35
N LEU A 66 8.46 -3.04 -1.11
CA LEU A 66 7.51 -4.04 -1.58
C LEU A 66 7.72 -4.24 -3.09
N ARG A 67 8.04 -5.46 -3.50
CA ARG A 67 8.02 -5.82 -4.92
C ARG A 67 6.58 -6.02 -5.37
N ILE A 68 6.21 -5.40 -6.50
CA ILE A 68 4.95 -5.64 -7.19
C ILE A 68 5.13 -6.90 -8.03
N CYS A 69 4.62 -8.03 -7.54
CA CYS A 69 4.67 -9.31 -8.24
C CYS A 69 3.58 -9.42 -9.31
N GLU A 70 2.43 -8.79 -9.07
CA GLU A 70 1.33 -8.75 -10.03
C GLU A 70 0.61 -7.39 -9.94
N TYR A 71 0.34 -6.78 -11.09
CA TYR A 71 -0.52 -5.63 -11.25
C TYR A 71 -1.66 -5.99 -12.20
N ARG A 72 -2.88 -6.10 -11.66
CA ARG A 72 -4.06 -6.45 -12.45
C ARG A 72 -5.09 -5.33 -12.40
N GLU A 73 -5.38 -4.74 -13.55
CA GLU A 73 -6.52 -3.83 -13.67
C GLU A 73 -7.81 -4.64 -13.61
N VAL A 74 -8.75 -4.17 -12.79
CA VAL A 74 -10.07 -4.78 -12.69
C VAL A 74 -11.07 -3.84 -13.33
N PRO A 75 -11.91 -4.31 -14.26
CA PRO A 75 -13.01 -3.50 -14.77
C PRO A 75 -13.91 -3.06 -13.61
N THR A 76 -13.97 -1.76 -13.38
CA THR A 76 -14.75 -1.18 -12.30
C THR A 76 -16.03 -0.59 -12.85
N LYS A 77 -17.17 -0.91 -12.22
CA LYS A 77 -18.44 -0.24 -12.51
C LYS A 77 -18.61 1.04 -11.69
N PHE A 78 -17.81 1.18 -10.64
CA PHE A 78 -17.91 2.25 -9.66
C PHE A 78 -16.57 2.96 -9.52
N PRO A 79 -16.59 4.29 -9.33
CA PRO A 79 -15.37 5.06 -9.09
C PRO A 79 -14.76 4.72 -7.72
N VAL A 80 -13.45 4.89 -7.60
CA VAL A 80 -12.75 4.83 -6.32
C VAL A 80 -13.11 6.08 -5.51
N SER A 81 -13.60 5.89 -4.27
CA SER A 81 -13.74 6.94 -3.26
C SER A 81 -12.45 7.10 -2.44
N GLY A 82 -12.18 8.31 -1.94
CA GLY A 82 -11.15 8.54 -0.91
C GLY A 82 -11.64 8.23 0.51
N ASP A 83 -12.94 8.08 0.68
CA ASP A 83 -13.56 7.66 1.93
C ASP A 83 -13.64 6.13 1.97
N THR A 84 -12.84 5.48 2.84
CA THR A 84 -12.69 4.02 2.84
C THR A 84 -12.60 3.42 4.24
N GLN A 85 -13.01 2.16 4.37
CA GLN A 85 -12.62 1.29 5.47
C GLN A 85 -11.28 0.60 5.17
N LEU A 86 -10.45 0.43 6.19
CA LEU A 86 -9.23 -0.37 6.10
C LEU A 86 -9.45 -1.74 6.75
N VAL A 87 -9.19 -2.81 6.01
CA VAL A 87 -9.22 -4.19 6.52
C VAL A 87 -7.83 -4.81 6.39
N LEU A 88 -7.28 -5.27 7.51
CA LEU A 88 -5.97 -5.91 7.60
C LEU A 88 -6.14 -7.35 8.08
N ASN A 89 -5.67 -8.32 7.29
CA ASN A 89 -5.84 -9.75 7.57
C ASN A 89 -4.49 -10.49 7.60
N ASN A 90 -4.32 -11.36 8.60
CA ASN A 90 -3.19 -12.31 8.77
C ASN A 90 -1.79 -11.67 8.98
N PHE A 91 -1.71 -10.48 9.54
CA PHE A 91 -0.43 -9.86 9.94
C PHE A 91 0.05 -10.43 11.29
N SER A 92 0.60 -11.64 11.27
CA SER A 92 0.92 -12.39 12.50
C SER A 92 2.39 -12.32 12.94
N THR A 93 3.31 -12.00 12.04
CA THR A 93 4.75 -11.86 12.37
C THR A 93 5.06 -10.49 12.97
N GLU A 94 6.26 -10.29 13.52
CA GLU A 94 6.72 -8.98 14.02
C GLU A 94 6.75 -7.92 12.90
N ILE A 95 7.35 -8.28 11.75
CA ILE A 95 7.42 -7.40 10.58
C ILE A 95 6.02 -7.19 9.99
N GLY A 96 5.18 -8.24 9.94
CA GLY A 96 3.77 -8.14 9.55
C GLY A 96 3.02 -7.16 10.44
N THR A 97 3.18 -7.26 11.76
CA THR A 97 2.56 -6.36 12.74
C THR A 97 3.07 -4.92 12.56
N SER A 98 4.37 -4.73 12.32
CA SER A 98 4.95 -3.42 12.00
C SER A 98 4.35 -2.82 10.73
N LEU A 99 4.17 -3.63 9.68
CA LEU A 99 3.53 -3.20 8.44
C LEU A 99 2.04 -2.88 8.65
N ALA A 100 1.34 -3.64 9.48
CA ALA A 100 -0.05 -3.37 9.84
C ALA A 100 -0.18 -1.99 10.52
N HIS A 101 0.66 -1.68 11.52
CA HIS A 101 0.68 -0.36 12.15
C HIS A 101 1.01 0.74 11.15
N PHE A 102 2.01 0.54 10.29
CA PHE A 102 2.32 1.48 9.21
C PHE A 102 1.10 1.76 8.31
N LEU A 103 0.36 0.72 7.90
CA LEU A 103 -0.82 0.86 7.04
C LEU A 103 -1.98 1.55 7.77
N MET A 104 -2.17 1.29 9.07
CA MET A 104 -3.19 1.96 9.88
C MET A 104 -2.90 3.46 10.04
N ASP A 105 -1.63 3.83 10.20
CA ASP A 105 -1.25 5.25 10.27
C ASP A 105 -1.38 5.94 8.89
N LEU A 106 -1.13 5.21 7.80
CA LEU A 106 -1.12 5.77 6.45
C LEU A 106 -2.53 5.98 5.88
N PHE A 107 -3.42 4.99 6.00
CA PHE A 107 -4.73 5.00 5.35
C PHE A 107 -5.80 5.62 6.26
N PRO A 108 -6.61 6.58 5.76
CA PRO A 108 -7.78 7.03 6.50
C PRO A 108 -8.77 5.87 6.65
N CYS A 109 -9.45 5.81 7.80
CA CYS A 109 -10.46 4.80 8.08
C CYS A 109 -11.76 5.46 8.50
N ASN A 110 -12.80 5.29 7.67
CA ASN A 110 -14.17 5.64 8.01
C ASN A 110 -15.03 4.38 8.01
N VAL A 111 -15.53 4.01 9.19
CA VAL A 111 -16.34 2.82 9.41
C VAL A 111 -17.69 2.85 8.67
N ASP A 112 -18.19 4.04 8.31
CA ASP A 112 -19.45 4.20 7.60
C ASP A 112 -19.30 4.12 6.07
N SER A 113 -18.05 4.11 5.56
CA SER A 113 -17.80 4.02 4.13
C SER A 113 -18.25 2.68 3.55
N LYS A 114 -18.82 2.71 2.34
CA LYS A 114 -19.19 1.48 1.60
C LYS A 114 -18.05 0.95 0.72
N GLN A 115 -16.87 1.55 0.81
CA GLN A 115 -15.68 1.11 0.09
C GLN A 115 -14.62 0.59 1.07
N ILE A 116 -14.06 -0.57 0.75
CA ILE A 116 -13.06 -1.27 1.55
C ILE A 116 -11.74 -1.29 0.78
N VAL A 117 -10.68 -0.87 1.46
CA VAL A 117 -9.29 -1.17 1.13
C VAL A 117 -8.87 -2.35 1.99
N ASN A 118 -8.54 -3.48 1.37
CA ASN A 118 -8.16 -4.70 2.07
C ASN A 118 -6.71 -5.09 1.75
N PHE A 119 -5.96 -5.34 2.82
CA PHE A 119 -4.65 -5.96 2.77
C PHE A 119 -4.71 -7.32 3.46
N THR A 120 -4.33 -8.38 2.75
CA THR A 120 -4.29 -9.74 3.31
C THR A 120 -2.93 -10.36 3.09
N VAL A 121 -2.34 -10.90 4.15
CA VAL A 121 -1.12 -11.72 4.06
C VAL A 121 -1.51 -13.19 3.84
N LYS A 122 -0.91 -13.83 2.84
CA LYS A 122 -1.01 -15.28 2.63
C LYS A 122 0.22 -15.79 1.88
N ASP A 123 0.82 -16.87 2.36
CA ASP A 123 1.97 -17.56 1.74
C ASP A 123 3.10 -16.60 1.33
N GLU A 124 3.46 -15.66 2.21
CA GLU A 124 4.44 -14.57 2.03
C GLU A 124 4.03 -13.39 1.11
N PHE A 125 2.84 -13.43 0.52
CA PHE A 125 2.33 -12.35 -0.32
C PHE A 125 1.38 -11.44 0.44
N LEU A 126 1.52 -10.14 0.21
CA LEU A 126 0.60 -9.12 0.62
C LEU A 126 -0.33 -8.78 -0.54
N TYR A 127 -1.60 -9.12 -0.40
CA TYR A 127 -2.63 -8.86 -1.40
C TYR A 127 -3.35 -7.56 -1.08
N PHE A 128 -3.20 -6.56 -1.96
CA PHE A 128 -3.99 -5.34 -1.94
C PHE A 128 -5.18 -5.48 -2.88
N ARG A 129 -6.38 -5.37 -2.34
CA ARG A 129 -7.65 -5.53 -3.06
C ARG A 129 -8.61 -4.46 -2.58
N MET A 130 -9.47 -3.97 -3.47
CA MET A 130 -10.50 -3.02 -3.06
C MET A 130 -11.88 -3.49 -3.52
N TYR A 131 -12.86 -3.18 -2.69
CA TYR A 131 -14.24 -3.59 -2.92
C TYR A 131 -15.18 -2.46 -2.55
N GLN A 132 -16.28 -2.33 -3.27
CA GLN A 132 -17.46 -1.64 -2.76
C GLN A 132 -18.51 -2.67 -2.40
N TYR A 133 -19.30 -2.38 -1.38
CA TYR A 133 -20.34 -3.30 -0.95
C TYR A 133 -21.65 -2.60 -0.65
N CYS A 134 -22.73 -3.37 -0.76
CA CYS A 134 -24.04 -3.01 -0.26
C CYS A 134 -24.68 -4.22 0.42
N PHE A 135 -25.61 -3.96 1.34
CA PHE A 135 -26.37 -5.03 1.98
C PHE A 135 -27.64 -5.31 1.18
N SER A 136 -27.81 -6.57 0.81
CA SER A 136 -29.07 -7.10 0.31
C SER A 136 -29.80 -7.88 1.41
N LYS A 137 -31.01 -8.38 1.12
CA LYS A 137 -31.75 -9.25 2.04
C LYS A 137 -31.01 -10.56 2.35
N GLU A 138 -30.14 -11.01 1.45
CA GLU A 138 -29.40 -12.28 1.55
C GLU A 138 -27.99 -12.12 2.13
N GLY A 139 -27.53 -10.89 2.33
CA GLY A 139 -26.20 -10.56 2.82
C GLY A 139 -25.45 -9.51 1.98
N PRO A 140 -24.16 -9.28 2.28
CA PRO A 140 -23.36 -8.27 1.61
C PRO A 140 -23.00 -8.71 0.18
N ILE A 141 -23.24 -7.83 -0.78
CA ILE A 141 -22.84 -8.01 -2.18
C ILE A 141 -21.61 -7.14 -2.42
N PHE A 142 -20.53 -7.74 -2.91
CA PHE A 142 -19.28 -7.05 -3.19
C PHE A 142 -19.06 -6.85 -4.70
N SER A 143 -18.57 -5.67 -5.06
CA SER A 143 -18.04 -5.36 -6.39
C SER A 143 -16.58 -5.00 -6.27
N LYS A 144 -15.73 -5.52 -7.17
CA LYS A 144 -14.31 -5.18 -7.19
C LYS A 144 -14.12 -3.76 -7.70
N VAL A 145 -13.23 -3.02 -7.07
CA VAL A 145 -12.88 -1.64 -7.42
C VAL A 145 -11.36 -1.51 -7.47
N GLY A 146 -10.85 -0.58 -8.26
CA GLY A 146 -9.41 -0.32 -8.43
C GLY A 146 -8.60 -1.50 -8.99
N PRO A 147 -7.28 -1.31 -9.16
CA PRO A 147 -6.37 -2.38 -9.48
C PRO A 147 -6.14 -3.31 -8.28
N HIS A 148 -5.87 -4.57 -8.59
CA HIS A 148 -5.48 -5.59 -7.64
C HIS A 148 -3.97 -5.82 -7.71
N LEU A 149 -3.28 -5.66 -6.59
CA LEU A 149 -1.82 -5.83 -6.51
C LEU A 149 -1.45 -7.03 -5.65
N SER A 150 -0.53 -7.85 -6.13
CA SER A 150 0.10 -8.89 -5.32
C SER A 150 1.53 -8.44 -5.03
N LEU A 151 1.84 -8.20 -3.75
CA LEU A 151 3.07 -7.58 -3.29
C LEU A 151 3.90 -8.58 -2.47
N ARG A 152 5.22 -8.39 -2.42
CA ARG A 152 6.11 -9.14 -1.52
C ARG A 152 7.09 -8.19 -0.85
N VAL A 153 7.23 -8.26 0.47
CA VAL A 153 8.28 -7.51 1.18
C VAL A 153 9.64 -8.08 0.78
N VAL A 154 10.53 -7.23 0.28
CA VAL A 154 11.90 -7.62 -0.08
C VAL A 154 12.95 -7.01 0.85
N LYS A 155 12.64 -5.85 1.43
CA LYS A 155 13.47 -5.18 2.43
C LYS A 155 12.60 -4.51 3.48
N TYR A 156 13.00 -4.66 4.74
CA TYR A 156 12.44 -3.97 5.89
C TYR A 156 13.60 -3.31 6.65
N THR A 157 13.43 -2.03 6.98
CA THR A 157 14.40 -1.27 7.78
C THR A 157 13.68 -0.61 8.94
N GLU A 158 14.12 -0.87 10.16
CA GLU A 158 13.64 -0.23 11.38
C GLU A 158 14.70 0.74 11.90
N TYR A 159 14.29 1.96 12.23
CA TYR A 159 15.14 3.02 12.79
C TYR A 159 14.77 3.18 14.28
N LYS A 160 15.57 2.59 15.19
CA LYS A 160 15.39 2.72 16.64
C LYS A 160 16.63 3.37 17.25
N GLU A 161 16.49 4.54 17.87
CA GLU A 161 17.51 5.12 18.75
C GLU A 161 18.97 5.02 18.23
N ASN A 162 19.20 5.43 16.97
CA ASN A 162 20.50 5.36 16.25
C ASN A 162 20.96 3.96 15.80
N ILE A 163 20.15 2.91 16.02
CA ILE A 163 20.37 1.57 15.49
C ILE A 163 19.48 1.37 14.26
N VAL A 164 20.12 1.06 13.14
CA VAL A 164 19.44 0.66 11.91
C VAL A 164 19.43 -0.86 11.84
N LYS A 165 18.25 -1.48 11.92
CA LYS A 165 18.08 -2.91 11.67
C LYS A 165 17.58 -3.11 10.25
N GLU A 166 18.37 -3.79 9.41
CA GLU A 166 17.97 -4.13 8.05
C GLU A 166 17.71 -5.63 7.92
N PHE A 167 16.54 -5.97 7.37
CA PHE A 167 16.17 -7.33 7.03
C PHE A 167 15.95 -7.38 5.52
N ILE A 168 16.81 -8.13 4.84
CA ILE A 168 16.72 -8.31 3.39
C ILE A 168 16.51 -9.80 3.13
N ASN A 169 15.43 -10.14 2.45
CA ASN A 169 15.17 -11.52 2.12
C ASN A 169 15.63 -11.83 0.69
N TYR A 170 16.75 -12.54 0.59
CA TYR A 170 17.24 -13.14 -0.67
C TYR A 170 16.88 -14.62 -0.80
N ASN A 171 16.35 -15.26 0.26
CA ASN A 171 16.22 -16.71 0.35
C ASN A 171 14.74 -17.13 0.52
N LYS A 172 14.27 -18.07 -0.29
CA LYS A 172 12.85 -18.52 -0.32
C LYS A 172 12.34 -19.16 0.99
N GLU A 173 13.17 -19.31 2.02
CA GLU A 173 12.89 -20.13 3.20
C GLU A 173 12.49 -19.35 4.47
N LYS A 174 12.57 -18.01 4.47
CA LYS A 174 12.17 -17.21 5.64
C LYS A 174 11.08 -16.21 5.32
N CYS A 175 9.97 -16.32 6.06
CA CYS A 175 8.82 -15.43 5.98
C CYS A 175 9.14 -14.07 6.60
N LEU A 176 8.91 -12.99 5.83
CA LEU A 176 8.97 -11.61 6.36
C LEU A 176 7.59 -11.09 6.79
N LEU A 177 6.48 -11.80 6.52
CA LEU A 177 5.12 -11.33 6.82
C LEU A 177 4.30 -12.37 7.57
#